data_AF-A0A4Q3VQC1-F1
#
_entry.id   AF-A0A4Q3VQC1-F1
#
_cell.length_a   1.000
_cell.length_b   1.000
_cell.length_c   1.000
_cell.angle_alpha   90.00
_cell.angle_beta   90.00
_cell.angle_gamma   90.00
#
_symmetry.space_group_name_H-M   'P 1'
#
loop_
_entity.id
_entity.type
_entity.pdbx_description
1 polymer ?
#
loop_
_entity_poly.entity_id
_entity_poly.type
_entity_poly.pdbx_seq_one_letter_code
_entity_poly.pdbx_strand_id
1 'polypeptide(L)'
;MAGMIRNVCVVGAGTMGSAIAAHLANMGFRVTLLDLTIQSVNEGFDRAKQAKPPHFFMQERANDVRLGTIAEHLHWAGEADWVCEAIIERPEAKRELYTRLESVLRPDAFITTNTSGLQIGLLVEGRSESFRKRFLGAHFFNPPRHLKLLELIPTPETSPEVVEAMREFLEVDVARRVVIAKDTPGFIANRFGMWAMFHAIHVAEKLRLSVEDVDALTGAFIGRPKTGSFRLSDVVGLDVMRDIAGNLLARCENDPHVGTLRIPRSMATLLERGWIGEKAKQGYTRREGNEFLVLDLDTLAYRQRRESSLPSLRLHGALPLKERISKTLDFRDEGGEYLRNYLVPTLRYAEHLREEISHGVEDFDRVMRWGFGWEMGPFETIDAIGAERIGLPARRYFVEQTYLQGETYVPCPIEPRYRPLEEYPLVHETPTIRLRDMGDGITALSFRTKQGTVDPLLVDDLTTLIAGESLQKFVIAPEGPNFSLGYDLRFFADAISRNAWGEIEDAILRLQTLGELLERRHVVAAVQGWCLGGGFELAWSCPRIVAAAESRIGLPESRVGLVPGGRGSVL
;
A
#
# COMPACT_ATOMS: atom_id res chain seq x y z
N MET A 1 12.46 25.41 -11.64
CA MET A 1 12.90 24.61 -10.47
C MET A 1 11.82 24.75 -9.42
N ALA A 2 11.02 23.72 -9.19
CA ALA A 2 10.09 23.72 -8.07
C ALA A 2 10.91 23.83 -6.77
N GLY A 3 10.59 24.79 -5.91
CA GLY A 3 11.21 24.86 -4.60
C GLY A 3 10.93 23.58 -3.80
N MET A 4 11.80 23.28 -2.84
CA MET A 4 11.60 22.16 -1.91
C MET A 4 10.27 22.36 -1.15
N ILE A 5 9.31 21.47 -1.38
CA ILE A 5 8.03 21.46 -0.67
C ILE A 5 8.28 21.09 0.78
N ARG A 6 7.84 21.94 1.72
CA ARG A 6 8.00 21.74 3.17
C ARG A 6 6.70 21.96 3.93
N ASN A 7 5.88 22.90 3.47
CA ASN A 7 4.61 23.25 4.10
C ASN A 7 3.46 22.76 3.22
N VAL A 8 2.56 21.96 3.80
CA VAL A 8 1.38 21.43 3.09
C VAL A 8 0.11 21.84 3.81
N CYS A 9 -0.91 22.28 3.07
CA CYS A 9 -2.23 22.56 3.61
C CYS A 9 -3.23 21.51 3.11
N VAL A 10 -3.84 20.76 4.02
CA VAL A 10 -4.96 19.85 3.73
C VAL A 10 -6.26 20.53 4.11
N VAL A 11 -7.21 20.65 3.18
CA VAL A 11 -8.50 21.29 3.41
C VAL A 11 -9.61 20.24 3.39
N GLY A 12 -10.25 20.04 4.54
CA GLY A 12 -11.21 18.99 4.84
C GLY A 12 -10.64 18.02 5.88
N ALA A 13 -11.21 17.98 7.08
CA ALA A 13 -10.76 17.11 8.17
C ALA A 13 -11.58 15.82 8.30
N GLY A 14 -12.26 15.40 7.22
CA GLY A 14 -12.90 14.10 7.14
C GLY A 14 -11.91 12.93 7.26
N THR A 15 -12.40 11.70 7.07
CA THR A 15 -11.59 10.48 7.18
C THR A 15 -10.32 10.53 6.32
N MET A 16 -10.46 10.91 5.05
CA MET A 16 -9.32 10.99 4.13
C MET A 16 -8.38 12.15 4.46
N GLY A 17 -8.90 13.37 4.58
CA GLY A 17 -8.05 14.54 4.81
C GLY A 17 -7.24 14.46 6.12
N SER A 18 -7.84 13.98 7.21
CA SER A 18 -7.10 13.76 8.46
C SER A 18 -6.05 12.64 8.34
N ALA A 19 -6.32 11.60 7.55
CA ALA A 19 -5.35 10.53 7.31
C ALA A 19 -4.21 10.96 6.36
N ILE A 20 -4.50 11.79 5.36
CA ILE A 20 -3.51 12.42 4.48
C ILE A 20 -2.62 13.34 5.32
N ALA A 21 -3.21 14.18 6.17
CA ALA A 21 -2.44 15.05 7.07
C ALA A 21 -1.51 14.25 7.98
N ALA A 22 -1.98 13.14 8.56
CA ALA A 22 -1.16 12.25 9.36
C ALA A 22 -0.02 11.59 8.56
N HIS A 23 -0.30 11.14 7.33
CA HIS A 23 0.70 10.56 6.44
C HIS A 23 1.79 11.58 6.07
N LEU A 24 1.41 12.81 5.73
CA LEU A 24 2.35 13.87 5.40
C LEU A 24 3.19 14.27 6.62
N ALA A 25 2.57 14.37 7.79
CA ALA A 25 3.30 14.61 9.02
C ALA A 25 4.32 13.50 9.30
N ASN A 26 4.02 12.23 9.01
CA ASN A 26 5.00 11.14 9.14
C ASN A 26 6.25 11.33 8.24
N MET A 27 6.11 12.01 7.09
CA MET A 27 7.19 12.19 6.11
C MET A 27 8.11 13.39 6.42
N GLY A 28 7.83 14.19 7.45
CA GLY A 28 8.66 15.37 7.76
C GLY A 28 7.97 16.71 7.50
N PHE A 29 6.82 16.73 6.84
CA PHE A 29 6.17 17.97 6.42
C PHE A 29 5.51 18.71 7.59
N ARG A 30 5.50 20.04 7.50
CA ARG A 30 4.65 20.89 8.35
C ARG A 30 3.28 20.96 7.71
N VAL A 31 2.26 20.44 8.41
CA VAL A 31 0.93 20.29 7.86
C VAL A 31 -0.02 21.28 8.51
N THR A 32 -0.80 22.00 7.71
CA THR A 32 -1.99 22.72 8.18
C THR A 32 -3.22 21.91 7.80
N LEU A 33 -4.10 21.59 8.74
CA LEU A 33 -5.36 20.92 8.50
C LEU A 33 -6.52 21.89 8.77
N LEU A 34 -7.28 22.18 7.73
CA LEU A 34 -8.42 23.09 7.80
C LEU A 34 -9.75 22.35 7.61
N ASP A 35 -10.81 22.79 8.27
CA ASP A 35 -12.19 22.35 7.96
C ASP A 35 -13.20 23.45 8.31
N LEU A 36 -14.48 23.21 8.07
CA LEU A 36 -15.56 24.18 8.27
C LEU A 36 -15.65 24.68 9.72
N THR A 37 -15.45 23.79 10.70
CA THR A 37 -15.59 24.11 12.12
C THR A 37 -14.41 23.57 12.91
N ILE A 38 -14.06 24.23 14.03
CA ILE A 38 -12.97 23.75 14.88
C ILE A 38 -13.30 22.37 15.49
N GLN A 39 -14.59 22.12 15.75
CA GLN A 39 -15.06 20.83 16.22
C GLN A 39 -14.80 19.72 15.19
N SER A 40 -15.15 19.93 13.91
CA SER A 40 -14.94 18.90 12.88
C SER A 40 -13.46 18.62 12.64
N VAL A 41 -12.59 19.63 12.72
CA VAL A 41 -11.14 19.45 12.66
C VAL A 41 -10.63 18.61 13.82
N ASN A 42 -11.00 18.96 15.05
CA ASN A 42 -10.55 18.23 16.24
C ASN A 42 -11.03 16.78 16.21
N GLU A 43 -12.31 16.54 15.92
CA GLU A 43 -12.87 15.18 15.83
C GLU A 43 -12.19 14.36 14.73
N GLY A 44 -11.98 14.95 13.55
CA GLY A 44 -11.28 14.30 12.44
C GLY A 44 -9.85 13.90 12.81
N PHE A 45 -9.11 14.83 13.39
CA PHE A 45 -7.72 14.63 13.77
C PHE A 45 -7.56 13.66 14.95
N ASP A 46 -8.45 13.72 15.94
CA ASP A 46 -8.49 12.78 17.07
C ASP A 46 -8.76 11.35 16.60
N ARG A 47 -9.69 11.16 15.66
CA ARG A 47 -9.89 9.86 15.01
C ARG A 47 -8.62 9.35 14.32
N ALA A 48 -7.88 10.22 13.62
CA ALA A 48 -6.64 9.83 12.94
C ALA A 48 -5.54 9.42 13.94
N LYS A 49 -5.40 10.13 15.08
CA LYS A 49 -4.44 9.77 16.15
C LYS A 49 -4.75 8.40 16.76
N GLN A 50 -6.03 8.06 16.90
CA GLN A 50 -6.52 6.83 17.55
C GLN A 50 -6.80 5.68 16.56
N ALA A 51 -6.55 5.89 15.27
CA ALA A 51 -6.87 4.93 14.23
C ALA A 51 -6.17 3.57 14.43
N LYS A 52 -6.83 2.49 13.98
CA LYS A 52 -6.30 1.12 13.99
C LYS A 52 -6.55 0.47 12.62
N PRO A 53 -5.50 0.09 11.85
CA PRO A 53 -4.08 0.27 12.16
C PRO A 53 -3.69 1.75 12.28
N PRO A 54 -2.60 2.08 12.99
CA PRO A 54 -2.23 3.46 13.26
C PRO A 54 -1.99 4.25 11.97
N HIS A 55 -2.38 5.52 11.95
CA HIS A 55 -2.05 6.44 10.86
C HIS A 55 -0.68 7.10 11.05
N PHE A 56 -0.22 7.25 12.29
CA PHE A 56 1.10 7.80 12.62
C PHE A 56 2.15 6.70 12.87
N PHE A 57 3.39 6.86 12.37
CA PHE A 57 4.50 6.00 12.77
C PHE A 57 4.85 6.22 14.24
N MET A 58 4.98 7.49 14.61
CA MET A 58 5.26 7.99 15.96
C MET A 58 4.20 9.05 16.30
N GLN A 59 3.61 8.98 17.50
CA GLN A 59 2.50 9.87 17.89
C GLN A 59 2.94 11.34 17.97
N GLU A 60 4.22 11.57 18.23
CA GLU A 60 4.87 12.88 18.30
C GLU A 60 4.79 13.64 16.97
N ARG A 61 4.69 12.93 15.84
CA ARG A 61 4.49 13.55 14.51
C ARG A 61 3.16 14.29 14.42
N ALA A 62 2.19 14.01 15.30
CA ALA A 62 0.96 14.79 15.38
C ALA A 62 1.22 16.27 15.73
N ASN A 63 2.34 16.59 16.39
CA ASN A 63 2.73 17.97 16.70
C ASN A 63 3.11 18.79 15.46
N ASP A 64 3.38 18.13 14.33
CA ASP A 64 3.67 18.78 13.06
C ASP A 64 2.39 19.22 12.32
N VAL A 65 1.20 18.96 12.89
CA VAL A 65 -0.10 19.31 12.31
C VAL A 65 -0.74 20.48 13.05
N ARG A 66 -0.81 21.63 12.39
CA ARG A 66 -1.55 22.82 12.85
C ARG A 66 -3.02 22.72 12.44
N LEU A 67 -3.92 22.82 13.41
CA LEU A 67 -5.37 22.73 13.19
C LEU A 67 -6.01 24.12 13.10
N GLY A 68 -6.94 24.34 12.18
CA GLY A 68 -7.66 25.61 12.04
C GLY A 68 -8.94 25.52 11.22
N THR A 69 -9.72 26.58 11.19
CA THR A 69 -10.99 26.61 10.43
C THR A 69 -10.85 27.35 9.10
N ILE A 70 -11.59 26.93 8.08
CA ILE A 70 -11.66 27.64 6.79
C ILE A 70 -12.18 29.09 6.94
N ALA A 71 -13.05 29.38 7.90
CA ALA A 71 -13.58 30.73 8.10
C ALA A 71 -12.50 31.73 8.55
N GLU A 72 -11.74 31.39 9.59
CA GLU A 72 -10.78 32.30 10.22
C GLU A 72 -9.34 32.14 9.68
N HIS A 73 -8.98 30.93 9.25
CA HIS A 73 -7.59 30.53 9.06
C HIS A 73 -7.23 30.19 7.61
N LEU A 74 -8.09 30.48 6.63
CA LEU A 74 -7.81 30.19 5.21
C LEU A 74 -6.52 30.85 4.71
N HIS A 75 -6.16 32.02 5.26
CA HIS A 75 -4.94 32.74 4.93
C HIS A 75 -3.65 31.92 5.20
N TRP A 76 -3.69 30.94 6.10
CA TRP A 76 -2.58 30.00 6.32
C TRP A 76 -2.25 29.16 5.10
N ALA A 77 -3.21 28.95 4.19
CA ALA A 77 -2.95 28.25 2.92
C ALA A 77 -1.93 29.01 2.04
N GLY A 78 -1.77 30.33 2.22
CA GLY A 78 -0.75 31.11 1.53
C GLY A 78 0.69 30.80 1.97
N GLU A 79 0.88 30.11 3.10
CA GLU A 79 2.19 29.63 3.55
C GLU A 79 2.58 28.30 2.88
N ALA A 80 1.62 27.59 2.30
CA ALA A 80 1.82 26.25 1.78
C ALA A 80 2.49 26.25 0.40
N ASP A 81 3.39 25.29 0.20
CA ASP A 81 3.96 24.98 -1.11
C ASP A 81 3.02 24.06 -1.90
N TRP A 82 2.16 23.32 -1.19
CA TRP A 82 1.14 22.44 -1.76
C TRP A 82 -0.15 22.50 -0.94
N VAL A 83 -1.28 22.63 -1.64
CA VAL A 83 -2.62 22.51 -1.06
C VAL A 83 -3.33 21.26 -1.59
N CYS A 84 -3.85 20.43 -0.69
CA CYS A 84 -4.62 19.23 -0.98
C CYS A 84 -6.06 19.39 -0.46
N GLU A 85 -7.00 19.51 -1.39
CA GLU A 85 -8.43 19.55 -1.06
C GLU A 85 -8.98 18.13 -0.86
N ALA A 86 -9.70 17.93 0.24
CA ALA A 86 -10.34 16.67 0.65
C ALA A 86 -11.68 16.93 1.40
N ILE A 87 -12.41 17.97 1.00
CA ILE A 87 -13.77 18.27 1.46
C ILE A 87 -14.80 17.33 0.80
N ILE A 88 -16.05 17.46 1.23
CA ILE A 88 -17.19 16.66 0.74
C ILE A 88 -17.27 16.61 -0.79
N GLU A 89 -17.77 15.50 -1.31
CA GLU A 89 -17.82 15.19 -2.75
C GLU A 89 -18.96 15.94 -3.48
N ARG A 90 -18.94 17.28 -3.39
CA ARG A 90 -19.92 18.18 -4.04
C ARG A 90 -19.21 19.21 -4.92
N PRO A 91 -19.46 19.23 -6.25
CA PRO A 91 -18.79 20.15 -7.17
C PRO A 91 -18.89 21.62 -6.77
N GLU A 92 -20.07 22.06 -6.31
CA GLU A 92 -20.31 23.47 -5.96
C GLU A 92 -19.48 23.88 -4.75
N ALA A 93 -19.42 23.04 -3.72
CA ALA A 93 -18.63 23.29 -2.52
C ALA A 93 -17.13 23.38 -2.82
N LYS A 94 -16.63 22.50 -3.71
CA LYS A 94 -15.22 22.53 -4.14
C LYS A 94 -14.90 23.80 -4.95
N ARG A 95 -15.76 24.17 -5.90
CA ARG A 95 -15.61 25.41 -6.71
C ARG A 95 -15.63 26.68 -5.85
N GLU A 96 -16.51 26.73 -4.84
CA GLU A 96 -16.56 27.84 -3.88
C GLU A 96 -15.25 27.93 -3.07
N LEU A 97 -14.77 26.79 -2.56
CA LEU A 97 -13.50 26.73 -1.84
C LEU A 97 -12.33 27.19 -2.72
N TYR A 98 -12.26 26.75 -3.98
CA TYR A 98 -11.19 27.17 -4.90
C TYR A 98 -11.21 28.66 -5.19
N THR A 99 -12.40 29.26 -5.24
CA THR A 99 -12.54 30.72 -5.36
C THR A 99 -11.90 31.45 -4.20
N ARG A 100 -12.12 30.94 -2.98
CA ARG A 100 -11.55 31.54 -1.78
C ARG A 100 -10.04 31.27 -1.68
N LEU A 101 -9.59 30.06 -2.01
CA LEU A 101 -8.17 29.69 -2.03
C LEU A 101 -7.38 30.54 -3.01
N GLU A 102 -7.88 30.76 -4.23
CA GLU A 102 -7.18 31.56 -5.25
C GLU A 102 -6.80 32.98 -4.76
N SER A 103 -7.59 33.55 -3.83
CA SER A 103 -7.30 34.87 -3.25
C SER A 103 -6.15 34.91 -2.24
N VAL A 104 -5.71 33.76 -1.72
CA VAL A 104 -4.68 33.65 -0.66
C VAL A 104 -3.46 32.84 -1.09
N LEU A 105 -3.58 32.00 -2.12
CA LEU A 105 -2.49 31.12 -2.55
C LEU A 105 -1.40 31.88 -3.30
N ARG A 106 -0.16 31.43 -3.10
CA ARG A 106 0.98 31.93 -3.85
C ARG A 106 0.90 31.54 -5.34
N PRO A 107 1.49 32.32 -6.25
CA PRO A 107 1.52 32.03 -7.68
C PRO A 107 2.38 30.81 -8.08
N ASP A 108 3.11 30.21 -7.14
CA ASP A 108 3.95 29.03 -7.34
C ASP A 108 3.48 27.75 -6.60
N ALA A 109 2.56 27.84 -5.64
CA ALA A 109 2.02 26.69 -4.91
C ALA A 109 1.31 25.65 -5.81
N PHE A 110 1.49 24.36 -5.51
CA PHE A 110 0.73 23.28 -6.13
C PHE A 110 -0.68 23.19 -5.55
N ILE A 111 -1.66 22.85 -6.37
CA ILE A 111 -3.05 22.75 -5.94
C ILE A 111 -3.61 21.41 -6.41
N THR A 112 -4.10 20.61 -5.48
CA THR A 112 -4.65 19.31 -5.79
C THR A 112 -5.98 19.05 -5.13
N THR A 113 -6.74 18.12 -5.70
CA THR A 113 -7.98 17.59 -5.12
C THR A 113 -7.88 16.07 -4.96
N ASN A 114 -8.31 15.56 -3.80
CA ASN A 114 -8.45 14.15 -3.48
C ASN A 114 -9.87 13.63 -3.80
N THR A 115 -10.56 14.28 -4.75
CA THR A 115 -11.84 13.76 -5.27
C THR A 115 -11.67 12.31 -5.73
N SER A 116 -12.68 11.49 -5.45
CA SER A 116 -12.69 10.05 -5.73
C SER A 116 -13.30 9.70 -7.08
N GLY A 117 -13.98 10.67 -7.72
CA GLY A 117 -14.56 10.43 -9.03
C GLY A 117 -15.04 11.66 -9.79
N LEU A 118 -15.12 12.85 -9.19
CA LEU A 118 -15.44 14.09 -9.94
C LEU A 118 -14.35 14.37 -10.98
N GLN A 119 -14.76 14.79 -12.18
CA GLN A 119 -13.82 15.17 -13.23
C GLN A 119 -13.11 16.46 -12.84
N ILE A 120 -11.79 16.43 -12.88
CA ILE A 120 -10.88 17.46 -12.40
C ILE A 120 -11.09 18.76 -13.19
N GLY A 121 -11.19 18.66 -14.52
CA GLY A 121 -11.36 19.81 -15.42
C GLY A 121 -12.63 20.61 -15.12
N LEU A 122 -13.72 19.95 -14.74
CA LEU A 122 -14.97 20.63 -14.38
C LEU A 122 -14.82 21.44 -13.08
N LEU A 123 -13.92 21.07 -12.17
CA LEU A 123 -13.81 21.75 -10.88
C LEU A 123 -13.08 23.09 -10.98
N VAL A 124 -12.33 23.33 -12.06
CA VAL A 124 -11.53 24.56 -12.26
C VAL A 124 -12.16 25.56 -13.22
N GLU A 125 -13.39 25.31 -13.66
CA GLU A 125 -14.15 26.26 -14.48
C GLU A 125 -14.22 27.64 -13.80
N GLY A 126 -13.89 28.69 -14.57
CA GLY A 126 -13.88 30.07 -14.09
C GLY A 126 -12.70 30.46 -13.19
N ARG A 127 -11.69 29.60 -13.03
CA ARG A 127 -10.42 29.96 -12.36
C ARG A 127 -9.45 30.66 -13.30
N SER A 128 -8.48 31.39 -12.74
CA SER A 128 -7.42 32.02 -13.54
C SER A 128 -6.57 30.99 -14.29
N GLU A 129 -5.90 31.44 -15.35
CA GLU A 129 -4.94 30.61 -16.09
C GLU A 129 -3.80 30.09 -15.18
N SER A 130 -3.30 30.92 -14.27
CA SER A 130 -2.27 30.52 -13.30
C SER A 130 -2.73 29.38 -12.39
N PHE A 131 -3.99 29.43 -11.95
CA PHE A 131 -4.58 28.39 -11.11
C PHE A 131 -4.76 27.09 -11.90
N ARG A 132 -5.37 27.15 -13.09
CA ARG A 132 -5.62 25.99 -13.96
C ARG A 132 -4.33 25.26 -14.34
N LYS A 133 -3.25 25.99 -14.65
CA LYS A 133 -1.94 25.42 -14.98
C LYS A 133 -1.29 24.63 -13.84
N ARG A 134 -1.65 24.89 -12.58
CA ARG A 134 -1.05 24.26 -11.39
C ARG A 134 -2.03 23.37 -10.62
N PHE A 135 -3.20 23.11 -11.19
CA PHE A 135 -4.25 22.29 -10.59
C PHE A 135 -4.29 20.90 -11.21
N LEU A 136 -4.41 19.86 -10.38
CA LEU A 136 -4.52 18.46 -10.80
C LEU A 136 -5.17 17.60 -9.71
N GLY A 137 -5.71 16.44 -10.07
CA GLY A 137 -6.17 15.45 -9.09
C GLY A 137 -4.99 14.73 -8.45
N ALA A 138 -5.04 14.50 -7.14
CA ALA A 138 -4.12 13.63 -6.41
C ALA A 138 -4.96 12.69 -5.52
N HIS A 139 -5.38 11.57 -6.10
CA HIS A 139 -6.31 10.64 -5.48
C HIS A 139 -5.55 9.60 -4.64
N PHE A 140 -5.57 9.80 -3.32
CA PHE A 140 -5.07 8.87 -2.32
C PHE A 140 -6.10 7.78 -2.04
N PHE A 141 -5.59 6.59 -1.69
CA PHE A 141 -6.41 5.45 -1.31
C PHE A 141 -6.42 5.26 0.21
N ASN A 142 -7.57 4.86 0.75
CA ASN A 142 -7.75 4.68 2.19
C ASN A 142 -7.24 3.30 2.66
N PRO A 143 -6.35 3.20 3.67
CA PRO A 143 -5.68 4.29 4.40
C PRO A 143 -4.36 4.76 3.74
N PRO A 144 -4.12 6.09 3.61
CA PRO A 144 -2.97 6.64 2.90
C PRO A 144 -1.61 6.13 3.37
N ARG A 145 -1.41 5.89 4.67
CA ARG A 145 -0.14 5.33 5.16
C ARG A 145 0.18 3.97 4.54
N HIS A 146 -0.83 3.10 4.42
CA HIS A 146 -0.63 1.67 4.10
C HIS A 146 -0.80 1.36 2.61
N LEU A 147 -1.64 2.13 1.89
CA LEU A 147 -1.81 1.96 0.45
C LEU A 147 -0.89 2.91 -0.31
N LYS A 148 0.07 2.33 -1.04
CA LYS A 148 1.11 3.08 -1.75
C LYS A 148 0.62 3.79 -3.02
N LEU A 149 -0.44 3.29 -3.65
CA LEU A 149 -0.97 3.86 -4.90
C LEU A 149 -1.45 5.30 -4.69
N LEU A 150 -1.16 6.14 -5.69
CA LEU A 150 -1.79 7.43 -5.90
C LEU A 150 -2.09 7.59 -7.40
N GLU A 151 -3.32 7.93 -7.75
CA GLU A 151 -3.66 8.36 -9.12
C GLU A 151 -3.46 9.87 -9.22
N LEU A 152 -2.60 10.31 -10.14
CA LEU A 152 -2.35 11.72 -10.44
C LEU A 152 -3.07 12.07 -11.74
N ILE A 153 -3.97 13.04 -11.69
CA ILE A 153 -4.95 13.28 -12.76
C ILE A 153 -4.79 14.71 -13.31
N PRO A 154 -3.94 14.92 -14.32
CA PRO A 154 -3.83 16.21 -14.96
C PRO A 154 -5.08 16.53 -15.79
N THR A 155 -5.39 17.82 -15.88
CA THR A 155 -6.32 18.35 -16.87
C THR A 155 -5.57 18.68 -18.16
N PRO A 156 -6.26 18.91 -19.30
CA PRO A 156 -5.61 19.42 -20.51
C PRO A 156 -4.90 20.76 -20.34
N GLU A 157 -5.23 21.52 -19.29
CA GLU A 157 -4.64 22.82 -18.98
C GLU A 157 -3.50 22.76 -17.97
N THR A 158 -3.34 21.62 -17.27
CA THR A 158 -2.28 21.43 -16.29
C THR A 158 -0.93 21.44 -17.01
N SER A 159 0.02 22.23 -16.50
CA SER A 159 1.37 22.31 -17.08
C SER A 159 2.08 20.95 -16.98
N PRO A 160 2.68 20.43 -18.06
CA PRO A 160 3.46 19.18 -18.00
C PRO A 160 4.60 19.22 -16.98
N GLU A 161 5.22 20.39 -16.80
CA GLU A 161 6.27 20.60 -15.80
C GLU A 161 5.73 20.46 -14.37
N VAL A 162 4.50 20.90 -14.11
CA VAL A 162 3.82 20.69 -12.83
C VAL A 162 3.52 19.22 -12.60
N VAL A 163 3.04 18.51 -13.62
CA VAL A 163 2.74 17.07 -13.52
C VAL A 163 4.00 16.29 -13.16
N GLU A 164 5.10 16.56 -13.85
CA GLU A 164 6.37 15.87 -13.60
C GLU A 164 6.95 16.22 -12.22
N ALA A 165 6.96 17.50 -11.84
CA ALA A 165 7.43 17.92 -10.52
C ALA A 165 6.60 17.29 -9.39
N MET A 166 5.27 17.22 -9.55
CA MET A 166 4.38 16.62 -8.56
C MET A 166 4.55 15.10 -8.50
N ARG A 167 4.73 14.43 -9.65
CA ARG A 167 5.02 12.99 -9.72
C ARG A 167 6.30 12.66 -8.96
N GLU A 168 7.39 13.35 -9.28
CA GLU A 168 8.69 13.13 -8.62
C GLU A 168 8.59 13.37 -7.11
N PHE A 169 8.02 14.50 -6.70
CA PHE A 169 7.81 14.82 -5.29
C PHE A 169 6.98 13.74 -4.55
N LEU A 170 5.87 13.29 -5.14
CA LEU A 170 5.02 12.29 -4.52
C LEU A 170 5.72 10.93 -4.40
N GLU A 171 6.53 10.54 -5.37
CA GLU A 171 7.27 9.27 -5.35
C GLU A 171 8.45 9.29 -4.38
N VAL A 172 9.19 10.40 -4.34
CA VAL A 172 10.45 10.52 -3.60
C VAL A 172 10.22 10.95 -2.17
N ASP A 173 9.44 12.02 -1.94
CA ASP A 173 9.33 12.66 -0.63
C ASP A 173 8.05 12.25 0.13
N VAL A 174 6.96 11.92 -0.58
CA VAL A 174 5.69 11.48 0.03
C VAL A 174 5.56 9.95 0.08
N ALA A 175 6.56 9.24 -0.44
CA ALA A 175 6.64 7.78 -0.49
C ALA A 175 5.41 7.10 -1.12
N ARG A 176 4.87 7.69 -2.20
CA ARG A 176 3.78 7.11 -3.00
C ARG A 176 4.31 6.37 -4.22
N ARG A 177 3.43 5.64 -4.88
CA ARG A 177 3.63 5.09 -6.22
C ARG A 177 2.56 5.69 -7.12
N VAL A 178 3.00 6.51 -8.05
CA VAL A 178 2.13 7.39 -8.83
C VAL A 178 1.79 6.72 -10.15
N VAL A 179 0.51 6.71 -10.50
CA VAL A 179 0.03 6.40 -11.84
C VAL A 179 -0.58 7.67 -12.42
N ILE A 180 -0.23 8.02 -13.66
CA ILE A 180 -0.87 9.14 -14.37
C ILE A 180 -2.17 8.61 -14.97
N ALA A 181 -3.31 9.04 -14.41
CA ALA A 181 -4.63 8.62 -14.87
C ALA A 181 -5.29 9.72 -15.71
N LYS A 182 -6.18 9.32 -16.63
CA LYS A 182 -6.97 10.26 -17.42
C LYS A 182 -8.07 10.88 -16.57
N ASP A 183 -8.47 12.11 -16.90
CA ASP A 183 -9.59 12.81 -16.26
C ASP A 183 -10.94 12.26 -16.75
N THR A 184 -11.27 11.05 -16.31
CA THR A 184 -12.53 10.36 -16.58
C THR A 184 -13.28 10.07 -15.28
N PRO A 185 -14.61 9.89 -15.31
CA PRO A 185 -15.37 9.56 -14.11
C PRO A 185 -14.83 8.31 -13.41
N GLY A 186 -14.41 8.44 -12.15
CA GLY A 186 -13.86 7.34 -11.35
C GLY A 186 -12.44 6.88 -11.75
N PHE A 187 -11.76 7.63 -12.62
CA PHE A 187 -10.38 7.39 -13.05
C PHE A 187 -10.17 5.95 -13.53
N ILE A 188 -9.14 5.24 -13.04
CA ILE A 188 -8.93 3.83 -13.35
C ILE A 188 -9.54 2.96 -12.24
N ALA A 189 -9.16 3.24 -10.99
CA ALA A 189 -9.45 2.38 -9.86
C ALA A 189 -10.94 2.19 -9.61
N ASN A 190 -11.69 3.30 -9.49
CA ASN A 190 -13.11 3.23 -9.17
C ASN A 190 -13.93 2.83 -10.40
N ARG A 191 -13.54 3.28 -11.60
CA ARG A 191 -14.20 2.91 -12.86
C ARG A 191 -14.23 1.40 -13.09
N PHE A 192 -13.07 0.75 -13.01
CA PHE A 192 -12.95 -0.68 -13.26
C PHE A 192 -13.18 -1.53 -12.01
N GLY A 193 -12.56 -1.16 -10.89
CA GLY A 193 -12.62 -1.93 -9.65
C GLY A 193 -14.04 -2.07 -9.11
N MET A 194 -14.83 -0.98 -9.11
CA MET A 194 -16.21 -1.03 -8.62
C MET A 194 -17.09 -1.89 -9.52
N TRP A 195 -16.93 -1.78 -10.85
CA TRP A 195 -17.64 -2.63 -11.80
C TRP A 195 -17.34 -4.11 -11.55
N ALA A 196 -16.06 -4.46 -11.36
CA ALA A 196 -15.63 -5.84 -11.11
C ALA A 196 -16.21 -6.39 -9.80
N MET A 197 -16.32 -5.57 -8.75
CA MET A 197 -16.93 -5.97 -7.47
C MET A 197 -18.43 -6.23 -7.61
N PHE A 198 -19.17 -5.34 -8.29
CA PHE A 198 -20.60 -5.55 -8.55
C PHE A 198 -20.85 -6.79 -9.42
N HIS A 199 -20.04 -6.96 -10.47
CA HIS A 199 -20.13 -8.12 -11.36
C HIS A 199 -19.93 -9.44 -10.60
N ALA A 200 -18.97 -9.50 -9.68
CA ALA A 200 -18.77 -10.67 -8.82
C ALA A 200 -20.04 -11.05 -8.05
N ILE A 201 -20.70 -10.07 -7.44
CA ILE A 201 -21.92 -10.31 -6.64
C ILE A 201 -23.08 -10.77 -7.53
N HIS A 202 -23.30 -10.11 -8.67
CA HIS A 202 -24.34 -10.51 -9.62
C HIS A 202 -24.15 -11.95 -10.13
N VAL A 203 -22.91 -12.33 -10.47
CA VAL A 203 -22.60 -13.68 -10.93
C VAL A 203 -22.79 -14.70 -9.80
N ALA A 204 -22.39 -14.36 -8.57
CA ALA A 204 -22.60 -15.21 -7.40
C ALA A 204 -24.09 -15.51 -7.16
N GLU A 205 -24.93 -14.47 -7.18
CA GLU A 205 -26.39 -14.61 -7.03
C GLU A 205 -26.99 -15.43 -8.19
N LYS A 206 -26.56 -15.18 -9.42
CA LYS A 206 -27.05 -15.89 -10.62
C LYS A 206 -26.73 -17.38 -10.56
N LEU A 207 -25.52 -17.74 -10.13
CA LEU A 207 -25.07 -19.13 -10.02
C LEU A 207 -25.42 -19.78 -8.68
N ARG A 208 -26.06 -19.03 -7.76
CA ARG A 208 -26.40 -19.46 -6.40
C ARG A 208 -25.18 -19.99 -5.63
N LEU A 209 -24.03 -19.36 -5.83
CA LEU A 209 -22.82 -19.70 -5.10
C LEU A 209 -22.81 -19.04 -3.73
N SER A 210 -22.21 -19.73 -2.77
CA SER A 210 -22.07 -19.16 -1.43
C SER A 210 -20.99 -18.07 -1.39
N VAL A 211 -21.12 -17.15 -0.45
CA VAL A 211 -20.12 -16.11 -0.16
C VAL A 211 -18.73 -16.73 0.04
N GLU A 212 -18.65 -17.86 0.76
CA GLU A 212 -17.36 -18.51 1.02
C GLU A 212 -16.72 -19.13 -0.23
N ASP A 213 -17.52 -19.70 -1.13
CA ASP A 213 -17.02 -20.25 -2.40
C ASP A 213 -16.45 -19.13 -3.28
N VAL A 214 -17.18 -18.01 -3.37
CA VAL A 214 -16.77 -16.85 -4.18
C VAL A 214 -15.54 -16.17 -3.59
N ASP A 215 -15.47 -15.95 -2.28
CA ASP A 215 -14.29 -15.34 -1.65
C ASP A 215 -13.06 -16.23 -1.76
N ALA A 216 -13.23 -17.56 -1.68
CA ALA A 216 -12.14 -18.50 -1.90
C ALA A 216 -11.62 -18.45 -3.36
N LEU A 217 -12.51 -18.37 -4.35
CA LEU A 217 -12.16 -18.25 -5.76
C LEU A 217 -11.55 -16.89 -6.11
N THR A 218 -12.08 -15.80 -5.56
CA THR A 218 -11.73 -14.42 -5.96
C THR A 218 -10.65 -13.79 -5.09
N GLY A 219 -10.21 -14.44 -4.02
CA GLY A 219 -9.09 -14.03 -3.20
C GLY A 219 -7.75 -14.59 -3.71
N ALA A 220 -6.98 -15.21 -2.80
CA ALA A 220 -5.63 -15.69 -3.08
C ALA A 220 -5.54 -16.75 -4.19
N PHE A 221 -6.65 -17.42 -4.52
CA PHE A 221 -6.70 -18.42 -5.57
C PHE A 221 -6.38 -17.83 -6.96
N ILE A 222 -6.87 -16.62 -7.25
CA ILE A 222 -6.55 -15.87 -8.48
C ILE A 222 -5.55 -14.74 -8.22
N GLY A 223 -4.75 -14.84 -7.15
CA GLY A 223 -3.68 -13.88 -6.86
C GLY A 223 -4.19 -12.53 -6.38
N ARG A 224 -5.22 -12.51 -5.52
CA ARG A 224 -5.77 -11.29 -4.91
C ARG A 224 -5.76 -11.39 -3.38
N PRO A 225 -6.00 -10.28 -2.65
CA PRO A 225 -6.03 -10.33 -1.19
C PRO A 225 -7.01 -11.39 -0.66
N LYS A 226 -6.67 -12.00 0.49
CA LYS A 226 -7.46 -13.07 1.14
C LYS A 226 -8.89 -12.66 1.52
N THR A 227 -9.20 -11.37 1.45
CA THR A 227 -10.57 -10.87 1.65
C THR A 227 -11.53 -11.38 0.57
N GLY A 228 -11.09 -11.67 -0.66
CA GLY A 228 -12.04 -12.03 -1.72
C GLY A 228 -12.97 -10.86 -2.07
N SER A 229 -14.15 -11.14 -2.62
CA SER A 229 -15.07 -10.13 -3.16
C SER A 229 -16.06 -9.59 -2.12
N PHE A 230 -16.71 -10.47 -1.36
CA PHE A 230 -17.75 -10.11 -0.39
C PHE A 230 -17.15 -9.49 0.85
N ARG A 231 -16.12 -10.10 1.45
CA ARG A 231 -15.47 -9.45 2.60
C ARG A 231 -14.78 -8.15 2.22
N LEU A 232 -14.24 -8.01 1.01
CA LEU A 232 -13.73 -6.71 0.55
C LEU A 232 -14.86 -5.67 0.46
N SER A 233 -16.04 -6.07 -0.04
CA SER A 233 -17.23 -5.21 -0.03
C SER A 233 -17.61 -4.76 1.39
N ASP A 234 -17.51 -5.65 2.40
CA ASP A 234 -17.74 -5.30 3.79
C ASP A 234 -16.67 -4.33 4.36
N VAL A 235 -15.42 -4.48 3.94
CA VAL A 235 -14.30 -3.59 4.34
C VAL A 235 -14.46 -2.20 3.73
N VAL A 236 -14.81 -2.11 2.45
CA VAL A 236 -15.08 -0.84 1.75
C VAL A 236 -16.33 -0.16 2.34
N GLY A 237 -17.36 -0.95 2.61
CA GLY A 237 -18.67 -0.49 3.05
C GLY A 237 -19.67 -0.39 1.90
N LEU A 238 -20.83 -1.02 2.06
CA LEU A 238 -21.81 -1.20 0.99
C LEU A 238 -22.49 0.12 0.57
N ASP A 239 -22.61 1.07 1.49
CA ASP A 239 -23.11 2.41 1.23
C ASP A 239 -22.12 3.24 0.40
N VAL A 240 -20.82 3.14 0.69
CA VAL A 240 -19.77 3.77 -0.13
C VAL A 240 -19.77 3.19 -1.54
N MET A 241 -19.88 1.86 -1.66
CA MET A 241 -20.01 1.18 -2.95
C MET A 241 -21.22 1.67 -3.73
N ARG A 242 -22.39 1.79 -3.08
CA ARG A 242 -23.62 2.34 -3.68
C ARG A 242 -23.40 3.76 -4.19
N ASP A 243 -22.77 4.62 -3.40
CA ASP A 243 -22.59 6.03 -3.75
C ASP A 243 -21.65 6.19 -4.97
N ILE A 244 -20.55 5.43 -5.02
CA ILE A 244 -19.65 5.37 -6.18
C ILE A 244 -20.37 4.83 -7.41
N ALA A 245 -21.08 3.71 -7.27
CA ALA A 245 -21.83 3.09 -8.37
C ALA A 245 -22.90 4.04 -8.94
N GLY A 246 -23.61 4.77 -8.07
CA GLY A 246 -24.58 5.78 -8.48
C GLY A 246 -23.94 6.94 -9.26
N ASN A 247 -22.75 7.41 -8.82
CA ASN A 247 -22.01 8.45 -9.55
C ASN A 247 -21.59 7.99 -10.94
N LEU A 248 -21.06 6.77 -11.05
CA LEU A 248 -20.64 6.19 -12.33
C LEU A 248 -21.83 5.96 -13.27
N LEU A 249 -22.95 5.42 -12.77
CA LEU A 249 -24.18 5.25 -13.55
C LEU A 249 -24.69 6.57 -14.14
N ALA A 250 -24.60 7.66 -13.39
CA ALA A 250 -25.06 8.97 -13.83
C ALA A 250 -24.12 9.67 -14.82
N ARG A 251 -22.86 9.24 -14.94
CA ARG A 251 -21.82 9.98 -15.67
C ARG A 251 -21.16 9.20 -16.80
N CYS A 252 -21.39 7.89 -16.85
CA CYS A 252 -20.88 6.99 -17.86
C CYS A 252 -22.02 6.46 -18.74
N GLU A 253 -22.93 7.34 -19.19
CA GLU A 253 -24.13 6.96 -19.93
C GLU A 253 -23.83 6.25 -21.26
N ASN A 254 -22.67 6.53 -21.86
CA ASN A 254 -22.23 5.94 -23.13
C ASN A 254 -21.56 4.56 -22.96
N ASP A 255 -21.31 4.11 -21.73
CA ASP A 255 -20.73 2.80 -21.48
C ASP A 255 -21.81 1.70 -21.54
N PRO A 256 -21.75 0.79 -22.52
CA PRO A 256 -22.77 -0.24 -22.70
C PRO A 256 -22.82 -1.25 -21.55
N HIS A 257 -21.78 -1.31 -20.72
CA HIS A 257 -21.67 -2.22 -19.59
C HIS A 257 -21.95 -1.55 -18.24
N VAL A 258 -22.24 -0.25 -18.20
CA VAL A 258 -22.48 0.51 -16.95
C VAL A 258 -23.63 -0.07 -16.12
N GLY A 259 -24.59 -0.74 -16.77
CA GLY A 259 -25.75 -1.37 -16.11
C GLY A 259 -25.39 -2.43 -15.06
N THR A 260 -24.20 -3.01 -15.09
CA THR A 260 -23.70 -3.94 -14.07
C THR A 260 -23.59 -3.29 -12.69
N LEU A 261 -23.41 -1.96 -12.61
CA LEU A 261 -23.32 -1.21 -11.36
C LEU A 261 -24.66 -1.06 -10.63
N ARG A 262 -25.76 -1.59 -11.18
CA ARG A 262 -27.03 -1.65 -10.46
C ARG A 262 -26.91 -2.55 -9.23
N ILE A 263 -27.54 -2.13 -8.14
CA ILE A 263 -27.46 -2.80 -6.84
C ILE A 263 -28.00 -4.25 -6.93
N PRO A 264 -27.20 -5.27 -6.58
CA PRO A 264 -27.65 -6.66 -6.48
C PRO A 264 -28.69 -6.88 -5.38
N ARG A 265 -29.43 -8.01 -5.44
CA ARG A 265 -30.55 -8.30 -4.51
C ARG A 265 -30.11 -8.34 -3.05
N SER A 266 -29.03 -9.07 -2.78
CA SER A 266 -28.48 -9.23 -1.44
C SER A 266 -27.98 -7.90 -0.88
N MET A 267 -27.24 -7.12 -1.69
CA MET A 267 -26.77 -5.79 -1.31
C MET A 267 -27.92 -4.84 -0.99
N ALA A 268 -28.99 -4.83 -1.79
CA ALA A 268 -30.16 -4.00 -1.54
C ALA A 268 -30.78 -4.32 -0.17
N THR A 269 -30.94 -5.60 0.15
CA THR A 269 -31.47 -6.04 1.45
C THR A 269 -30.56 -5.63 2.61
N LEU A 270 -29.25 -5.76 2.45
CA LEU A 270 -28.28 -5.34 3.47
C LEU A 270 -28.33 -3.83 3.71
N LEU A 271 -28.41 -3.04 2.64
CA LEU A 271 -28.53 -1.58 2.71
C LEU A 271 -29.82 -1.16 3.43
N GLU A 272 -30.96 -1.77 3.08
CA GLU A 272 -32.26 -1.51 3.74
C GLU A 272 -32.22 -1.79 5.24
N ARG A 273 -31.48 -2.83 5.66
CA ARG A 273 -31.31 -3.20 7.08
C ARG A 273 -30.22 -2.40 7.80
N GLY A 274 -29.49 -1.52 7.11
CA GLY A 274 -28.35 -0.79 7.66
C GLY A 274 -27.11 -1.67 7.93
N TRP A 275 -27.02 -2.85 7.31
CA TRP A 275 -25.92 -3.80 7.45
C TRP A 275 -24.83 -3.50 6.42
N ILE A 276 -24.13 -2.38 6.65
CA ILE A 276 -23.24 -1.74 5.66
C ILE A 276 -21.77 -2.17 5.78
N GLY A 277 -21.49 -3.36 6.31
CA GLY A 277 -20.15 -3.94 6.40
C GLY A 277 -19.48 -3.77 7.76
N GLU A 278 -18.14 -3.76 7.79
CA GLU A 278 -17.35 -3.80 9.03
C GLU A 278 -17.64 -2.60 9.96
N LYS A 279 -17.89 -1.42 9.39
CA LYS A 279 -18.24 -0.21 10.16
C LYS A 279 -19.56 -0.31 10.92
N ALA A 280 -20.49 -1.14 10.45
CA ALA A 280 -21.73 -1.47 11.15
C ALA A 280 -21.65 -2.81 11.88
N LYS A 281 -20.46 -3.44 11.92
CA LYS A 281 -20.18 -4.78 12.48
C LYS A 281 -20.90 -5.94 11.78
N GLN A 282 -21.63 -5.67 10.70
CA GLN A 282 -22.39 -6.67 9.95
C GLN A 282 -22.62 -6.20 8.50
N GLY A 283 -22.44 -7.12 7.56
CA GLY A 283 -22.68 -6.98 6.12
C GLY A 283 -22.91 -8.36 5.50
N TYR A 284 -22.17 -8.73 4.46
CA TYR A 284 -22.14 -10.13 4.00
C TYR A 284 -21.56 -11.08 5.04
N THR A 285 -20.74 -10.55 5.94
CA THR A 285 -20.17 -11.26 7.08
C THR A 285 -20.53 -10.53 8.38
N ARG A 286 -20.59 -11.29 9.48
CA ARG A 286 -20.85 -10.76 10.82
C ARG A 286 -20.01 -11.52 11.84
N ARG A 287 -19.47 -10.80 12.82
CA ARG A 287 -18.76 -11.41 13.96
C ARG A 287 -19.61 -11.31 15.21
N GLU A 288 -19.80 -12.44 15.89
CA GLU A 288 -20.49 -12.53 17.18
C GLU A 288 -19.59 -13.25 18.19
N GLY A 289 -18.88 -12.48 19.02
CA GLY A 289 -17.86 -13.04 19.89
C GLY A 289 -16.75 -13.75 19.08
N ASN A 290 -16.63 -15.06 19.25
CA ASN A 290 -15.69 -15.90 18.50
C ASN A 290 -16.30 -16.51 17.23
N GLU A 291 -17.61 -16.36 17.01
CA GLU A 291 -18.28 -16.91 15.84
C GLU A 291 -18.15 -15.97 14.64
N PHE A 292 -17.93 -16.58 13.47
CA PHE A 292 -17.91 -15.89 12.20
C PHE A 292 -19.10 -16.39 11.38
N LEU A 293 -20.07 -15.51 11.19
CA LEU A 293 -21.30 -15.77 10.47
C LEU A 293 -21.21 -15.18 9.06
N VAL A 294 -21.89 -15.83 8.13
CA VAL A 294 -21.91 -15.45 6.72
C VAL A 294 -23.36 -15.40 6.26
N LEU A 295 -23.70 -14.39 5.45
CA LEU A 295 -25.01 -14.24 4.85
C LEU A 295 -25.22 -15.33 3.79
N ASP A 296 -26.29 -16.08 3.95
CA ASP A 296 -26.77 -16.96 2.90
C ASP A 296 -27.49 -16.14 1.82
N LEU A 297 -27.00 -16.18 0.58
CA LEU A 297 -27.49 -15.30 -0.49
C LEU A 297 -28.91 -15.64 -0.96
N ASP A 298 -29.39 -16.86 -0.69
CA ASP A 298 -30.73 -17.31 -1.06
C ASP A 298 -31.77 -16.92 0.00
N THR A 299 -31.47 -17.20 1.27
CA THR A 299 -32.39 -16.96 2.40
C THR A 299 -32.26 -15.56 3.00
N LEU A 300 -31.13 -14.88 2.77
CA LEU A 300 -30.78 -13.57 3.34
C LEU A 300 -30.76 -13.57 4.87
N ALA A 301 -30.45 -14.73 5.45
CA ALA A 301 -30.22 -14.97 6.86
C ALA A 301 -28.74 -15.31 7.12
N TYR A 302 -28.26 -15.00 8.32
CA TYR A 302 -26.91 -15.42 8.72
C TYR A 302 -26.89 -16.90 9.10
N ARG A 303 -25.83 -17.57 8.68
CA ARG A 303 -25.51 -18.94 9.10
C ARG A 303 -24.04 -19.04 9.51
N GLN A 304 -23.68 -20.13 10.16
CA GLN A 304 -22.29 -20.41 10.48
C GLN A 304 -21.47 -20.52 9.19
N ARG A 305 -20.28 -19.92 9.20
CA ARG A 305 -19.32 -20.05 8.10
C ARG A 305 -18.95 -21.51 7.90
N ARG A 306 -18.89 -21.94 6.64
CA ARG A 306 -18.31 -23.22 6.24
C ARG A 306 -17.06 -23.04 5.39
N GLU A 307 -16.27 -24.09 5.27
CA GLU A 307 -15.21 -24.13 4.26
C GLU A 307 -15.81 -24.43 2.88
N SER A 308 -15.19 -23.86 1.85
CA SER A 308 -15.57 -24.12 0.46
C SER A 308 -15.26 -25.56 0.09
N SER A 309 -16.18 -26.21 -0.60
CA SER A 309 -16.08 -27.61 -1.02
C SER A 309 -15.86 -27.78 -2.52
N LEU A 310 -15.57 -26.69 -3.25
CA LEU A 310 -15.42 -26.75 -4.71
C LEU A 310 -14.23 -27.62 -5.12
N PRO A 311 -14.42 -28.61 -6.00
CA PRO A 311 -13.34 -29.47 -6.46
C PRO A 311 -12.19 -28.70 -7.13
N SER A 312 -12.49 -27.66 -7.92
CA SER A 312 -11.49 -26.81 -8.58
C SER A 312 -10.51 -26.17 -7.59
N LEU A 313 -10.99 -25.63 -6.47
CA LEU A 313 -10.15 -25.04 -5.43
C LEU A 313 -9.16 -26.06 -4.85
N ARG A 314 -9.63 -27.28 -4.57
CA ARG A 314 -8.79 -28.36 -4.03
C ARG A 314 -7.78 -28.89 -5.04
N LEU A 315 -8.22 -29.14 -6.28
CA LEU A 315 -7.41 -29.78 -7.30
C LEU A 315 -6.36 -28.83 -7.90
N HIS A 316 -6.67 -27.54 -7.99
CA HIS A 316 -5.80 -26.57 -8.64
C HIS A 316 -5.06 -25.68 -7.64
N GLY A 317 -5.49 -25.58 -6.38
CA GLY A 317 -4.98 -24.57 -5.42
C GLY A 317 -3.46 -24.54 -5.19
N ALA A 318 -2.77 -25.67 -5.41
CA ALA A 318 -1.30 -25.76 -5.27
C ALA A 318 -0.52 -25.43 -6.56
N LEU A 319 -1.20 -25.21 -7.69
CA LEU A 319 -0.55 -24.90 -8.96
C LEU A 319 -0.02 -23.44 -8.98
N PRO A 320 0.94 -23.13 -9.86
CA PRO A 320 1.30 -21.74 -10.15
C PRO A 320 0.09 -20.91 -10.58
N LEU A 321 0.07 -19.60 -10.28
CA LEU A 321 -1.08 -18.72 -10.50
C LEU A 321 -1.69 -18.81 -11.91
N LYS A 322 -0.85 -18.73 -12.94
CA LYS A 322 -1.28 -18.87 -14.35
C LYS A 322 -1.99 -20.20 -14.62
N GLU A 323 -1.44 -21.29 -14.11
CA GLU A 323 -2.02 -22.63 -14.26
C GLU A 323 -3.31 -22.79 -13.46
N ARG A 324 -3.40 -22.21 -12.25
CA ARG A 324 -4.63 -22.18 -11.43
C ARG A 324 -5.79 -21.60 -12.21
N ILE A 325 -5.59 -20.42 -12.78
CA ILE A 325 -6.60 -19.70 -13.55
C ILE A 325 -6.95 -20.50 -14.81
N SER A 326 -5.94 -20.87 -15.62
CA SER A 326 -6.16 -21.56 -16.88
C SER A 326 -6.88 -22.89 -16.70
N LYS A 327 -6.42 -23.77 -15.81
CA LYS A 327 -7.03 -25.09 -15.62
C LYS A 327 -8.44 -24.99 -15.05
N THR A 328 -8.70 -24.02 -14.16
CA THR A 328 -10.05 -23.82 -13.61
C THR A 328 -11.02 -23.29 -14.66
N LEU A 329 -10.58 -22.42 -15.57
CA LEU A 329 -11.39 -21.97 -16.70
C LEU A 329 -11.84 -23.11 -17.64
N ASP A 330 -11.07 -24.20 -17.72
CA ASP A 330 -11.44 -25.39 -18.51
C ASP A 330 -12.19 -26.45 -17.68
N PHE A 331 -12.21 -26.29 -16.36
CA PHE A 331 -12.76 -27.28 -15.44
C PHE A 331 -14.29 -27.21 -15.37
N ARG A 332 -14.90 -28.40 -15.29
CA ARG A 332 -16.36 -28.57 -15.28
C ARG A 332 -16.87 -28.77 -13.86
N ASP A 333 -16.87 -27.69 -13.11
CA ASP A 333 -17.56 -27.52 -11.83
C ASP A 333 -18.10 -26.09 -11.72
N GLU A 334 -18.75 -25.78 -10.61
CA GLU A 334 -19.32 -24.46 -10.33
C GLU A 334 -18.23 -23.38 -10.20
N GLY A 335 -17.01 -23.74 -9.77
CA GLY A 335 -15.88 -22.82 -9.69
C GLY A 335 -15.36 -22.39 -11.06
N GLY A 336 -15.21 -23.35 -11.98
CA GLY A 336 -14.90 -23.07 -13.37
C GLY A 336 -16.01 -22.28 -14.07
N GLU A 337 -17.28 -22.61 -13.78
CA GLU A 337 -18.42 -21.85 -14.31
C GLU A 337 -18.44 -20.41 -13.80
N TYR A 338 -18.14 -20.20 -12.53
CA TYR A 338 -18.01 -18.88 -11.95
C TYR A 338 -16.90 -18.08 -12.64
N LEU A 339 -15.68 -18.61 -12.78
CA LEU A 339 -14.60 -17.89 -13.46
C LEU A 339 -14.95 -17.53 -14.91
N ARG A 340 -15.65 -18.40 -15.64
CA ARG A 340 -16.11 -18.11 -17.01
C ARG A 340 -17.16 -16.99 -17.05
N ASN A 341 -18.02 -16.88 -16.05
CA ASN A 341 -19.05 -15.82 -15.98
C ASN A 341 -18.55 -14.53 -15.31
N TYR A 342 -17.53 -14.62 -14.46
CA TYR A 342 -16.99 -13.51 -13.69
C TYR A 342 -15.71 -12.94 -14.32
N LEU A 343 -14.64 -13.74 -14.33
CA LEU A 343 -13.30 -13.29 -14.68
C LEU A 343 -13.22 -12.91 -16.15
N VAL A 344 -13.75 -13.75 -17.04
CA VAL A 344 -13.70 -13.50 -18.49
C VAL A 344 -14.40 -12.18 -18.88
N PRO A 345 -15.66 -11.91 -18.48
CA PRO A 345 -16.27 -10.59 -18.74
C PRO A 345 -15.55 -9.42 -18.08
N THR A 346 -14.99 -9.62 -16.89
CA THR A 346 -14.19 -8.59 -16.21
C THR A 346 -12.96 -8.21 -17.04
N LEU A 347 -12.23 -9.19 -17.58
CA LEU A 347 -11.06 -8.92 -18.43
C LEU A 347 -11.43 -8.28 -19.76
N ARG A 348 -12.57 -8.68 -20.35
CA ARG A 348 -13.11 -8.00 -21.56
C ARG A 348 -13.47 -6.55 -21.28
N TYR A 349 -14.03 -6.27 -20.12
CA TYR A 349 -14.36 -4.90 -19.72
C TYR A 349 -13.11 -4.06 -19.49
N ALA A 350 -12.02 -4.64 -18.95
CA ALA A 350 -10.73 -3.96 -18.89
C ALA A 350 -10.22 -3.55 -20.28
N GLU A 351 -10.29 -4.45 -21.27
CA GLU A 351 -9.93 -4.12 -22.66
C GLU A 351 -10.83 -3.02 -23.24
N HIS A 352 -12.14 -3.07 -22.97
CA HIS A 352 -13.08 -2.04 -23.42
C HIS A 352 -12.73 -0.65 -22.88
N LEU A 353 -12.34 -0.55 -21.61
CA LEU A 353 -12.00 0.70 -20.96
C LEU A 353 -10.56 1.18 -21.25
N ARG A 354 -9.68 0.31 -21.73
CA ARG A 354 -8.21 0.51 -21.83
C ARG A 354 -7.81 1.92 -22.26
N GLU A 355 -8.38 2.38 -23.38
CA GLU A 355 -8.04 3.68 -23.97
C GLU A 355 -8.86 4.85 -23.41
N GLU A 356 -10.01 4.59 -22.80
CA GLU A 356 -10.84 5.63 -22.19
C GLU A 356 -10.17 6.15 -20.92
N ILE A 357 -9.72 5.26 -20.04
CA ILE A 357 -9.34 5.64 -18.67
C ILE A 357 -7.83 5.61 -18.40
N SER A 358 -7.04 4.96 -19.25
CA SER A 358 -5.60 4.83 -19.05
C SER A 358 -4.80 5.31 -20.27
N HIS A 359 -3.56 5.75 -20.03
CA HIS A 359 -2.57 6.04 -21.08
C HIS A 359 -1.85 4.79 -21.56
N GLY A 360 -1.84 3.71 -20.78
CA GLY A 360 -1.21 2.44 -21.14
C GLY A 360 -1.76 1.28 -20.31
N VAL A 361 -1.52 0.05 -20.77
CA VAL A 361 -1.99 -1.16 -20.06
C VAL A 361 -1.25 -1.37 -18.74
N GLU A 362 -0.01 -0.89 -18.67
CA GLU A 362 0.83 -0.99 -17.49
C GLU A 362 0.32 -0.10 -16.34
N ASP A 363 -0.08 1.15 -16.63
CA ASP A 363 -0.67 2.05 -15.63
C ASP A 363 -1.96 1.44 -15.04
N PHE A 364 -2.78 0.83 -15.92
CA PHE A 364 -4.00 0.16 -15.51
C PHE A 364 -3.70 -1.04 -14.59
N ASP A 365 -2.76 -1.88 -15.00
CA ASP A 365 -2.35 -3.04 -14.20
C ASP A 365 -1.74 -2.60 -12.87
N ARG A 366 -0.93 -1.54 -12.84
CA ARG A 366 -0.37 -0.95 -11.62
C ARG A 366 -1.45 -0.48 -10.66
N VAL A 367 -2.50 0.17 -11.14
CA VAL A 367 -3.63 0.58 -10.28
C VAL A 367 -4.24 -0.63 -9.57
N MET A 368 -4.46 -1.73 -10.30
CA MET A 368 -5.03 -2.94 -9.70
C MET A 368 -4.06 -3.66 -8.77
N ARG A 369 -2.77 -3.68 -9.11
CA ARG A 369 -1.73 -4.31 -8.27
C ARG A 369 -1.44 -3.52 -7.00
N TRP A 370 -1.34 -2.20 -7.09
CA TRP A 370 -0.94 -1.34 -5.98
C TRP A 370 -2.10 -0.85 -5.13
N GLY A 371 -3.27 -0.63 -5.74
CA GLY A 371 -4.48 -0.20 -5.05
C GLY A 371 -5.30 -1.36 -4.49
N PHE A 372 -5.50 -2.41 -5.30
CA PHE A 372 -6.32 -3.58 -4.93
C PHE A 372 -5.51 -4.81 -4.51
N GLY A 373 -4.17 -4.72 -4.54
CA GLY A 373 -3.29 -5.79 -4.06
C GLY A 373 -3.28 -7.04 -4.95
N TRP A 374 -3.55 -6.89 -6.25
CA TRP A 374 -3.51 -8.01 -7.18
C TRP A 374 -2.05 -8.40 -7.49
N GLU A 375 -1.80 -9.70 -7.67
CA GLU A 375 -0.49 -10.22 -8.10
C GLU A 375 -0.25 -9.93 -9.59
N MET A 376 -1.28 -10.15 -10.42
CA MET A 376 -1.31 -9.78 -11.84
C MET A 376 -2.44 -8.78 -12.09
N GLY A 377 -2.17 -7.72 -12.84
CA GLY A 377 -3.21 -6.83 -13.32
C GLY A 377 -4.11 -7.51 -14.38
N PRO A 378 -5.21 -6.85 -14.81
CA PRO A 378 -6.08 -7.41 -15.84
C PRO A 378 -5.34 -7.78 -17.12
N PHE A 379 -4.42 -6.97 -17.65
CA PHE A 379 -3.76 -7.24 -18.92
C PHE A 379 -2.69 -8.33 -18.82
N GLU A 380 -1.91 -8.35 -17.73
CA GLU A 380 -1.05 -9.49 -17.37
C GLU A 380 -1.87 -10.79 -17.26
N THR A 381 -3.08 -10.72 -16.69
CA THR A 381 -3.98 -11.88 -16.59
C THR A 381 -4.49 -12.31 -17.96
N ILE A 382 -4.81 -11.37 -18.86
CA ILE A 382 -5.18 -11.68 -20.25
C ILE A 382 -4.03 -12.40 -20.96
N ASP A 383 -2.80 -11.92 -20.83
CA ASP A 383 -1.63 -12.56 -21.43
C ASP A 383 -1.34 -13.94 -20.83
N ALA A 384 -1.62 -14.13 -19.54
CA ALA A 384 -1.49 -15.40 -18.85
C ALA A 384 -2.53 -16.43 -19.36
N ILE A 385 -3.76 -16.01 -19.64
CA ILE A 385 -4.81 -16.91 -20.16
C ILE A 385 -4.64 -17.14 -21.67
N GLY A 386 -4.33 -16.08 -22.41
CA GLY A 386 -4.39 -15.98 -23.87
C GLY A 386 -5.65 -15.23 -24.31
N ALA A 387 -5.48 -14.07 -24.97
CA ALA A 387 -6.56 -13.17 -25.37
C ALA A 387 -7.66 -13.86 -26.20
N GLU A 388 -7.29 -14.74 -27.14
CA GLU A 388 -8.25 -15.46 -27.98
C GLU A 388 -9.16 -16.40 -27.18
N ARG A 389 -8.64 -17.03 -26.11
CA ARG A 389 -9.43 -17.93 -25.25
C ARG A 389 -10.54 -17.22 -24.52
N ILE A 390 -10.38 -15.92 -24.31
CA ILE A 390 -11.39 -15.06 -23.73
C ILE A 390 -12.08 -14.21 -24.79
N GLY A 391 -12.00 -14.57 -26.08
CA GLY A 391 -12.71 -13.90 -27.17
C GLY A 391 -12.28 -12.45 -27.42
N LEU A 392 -11.03 -12.12 -27.09
CA LEU A 392 -10.38 -10.87 -27.49
C LEU A 392 -9.48 -11.12 -28.71
N PRO A 393 -9.10 -10.07 -29.47
CA PRO A 393 -8.15 -10.19 -30.56
C PRO A 393 -6.84 -10.85 -30.12
N ALA A 394 -6.18 -11.58 -31.02
CA ALA A 394 -4.90 -12.24 -30.79
C ALA A 394 -3.74 -11.23 -30.62
N ARG A 395 -3.73 -10.50 -29.51
CA ARG A 395 -2.70 -9.52 -29.15
C ARG A 395 -2.06 -9.89 -27.83
N ARG A 396 -0.78 -9.51 -27.71
CA ARG A 396 -0.07 -9.47 -26.44
C ARG A 396 -0.15 -8.06 -25.88
N TYR A 397 -0.23 -7.94 -24.57
CA TYR A 397 -0.22 -6.66 -23.89
C TYR A 397 1.17 -6.33 -23.35
N PHE A 398 1.91 -7.37 -22.98
CA PHE A 398 3.30 -7.32 -22.56
C PHE A 398 4.14 -8.25 -23.43
N VAL A 399 5.27 -7.72 -23.91
CA VAL A 399 6.26 -8.47 -24.68
C VAL A 399 7.64 -8.11 -24.14
N GLU A 400 8.35 -9.12 -23.61
CA GLU A 400 9.66 -8.94 -22.98
C GLU A 400 9.64 -7.91 -21.83
N GLN A 401 10.24 -6.73 -22.04
CA GLN A 401 10.24 -5.60 -21.11
C GLN A 401 9.54 -4.38 -21.73
N THR A 402 8.48 -4.63 -22.49
CA THR A 402 7.66 -3.60 -23.13
C THR A 402 6.17 -3.88 -22.90
N TYR A 403 5.36 -2.83 -22.95
CA TYR A 403 3.91 -2.91 -22.82
C TYR A 403 3.21 -2.12 -23.94
N LEU A 404 1.96 -2.49 -24.22
CA LEU A 404 1.14 -1.89 -25.26
C LEU A 404 0.56 -0.54 -24.81
N GLN A 405 0.91 0.52 -25.53
CA GLN A 405 0.39 1.88 -25.36
C GLN A 405 -0.21 2.34 -26.69
N GLY A 406 -1.54 2.49 -26.74
CA GLY A 406 -2.27 2.61 -28.00
C GLY A 406 -2.04 1.38 -28.89
N GLU A 407 -1.32 1.59 -30.00
CA GLU A 407 -0.96 0.56 -30.99
C GLU A 407 0.55 0.28 -31.06
N THR A 408 1.35 0.86 -30.17
CA THR A 408 2.82 0.65 -30.13
C THR A 408 3.26 0.04 -28.80
N TYR A 409 4.43 -0.61 -28.82
CA TYR A 409 5.06 -1.11 -27.61
C TYR A 409 6.09 -0.11 -27.09
N VAL A 410 6.00 0.21 -25.82
CA VAL A 410 6.92 1.11 -25.11
C VAL A 410 7.62 0.38 -23.98
N PRO A 411 8.87 0.73 -23.63
CA PRO A 411 9.59 0.07 -22.55
C PRO A 411 8.87 0.17 -21.20
N CYS A 412 8.82 -0.93 -20.47
CA CYS A 412 8.43 -0.94 -19.07
C CYS A 412 9.44 -0.11 -18.26
N PRO A 413 8.99 0.81 -17.38
CA PRO A 413 9.85 1.45 -16.41
C PRO A 413 10.52 0.41 -15.52
N ILE A 414 11.79 0.63 -15.19
CA ILE A 414 12.51 -0.24 -14.26
C ILE A 414 11.96 0.00 -12.85
N GLU A 415 11.29 -1.02 -12.30
CA GLU A 415 10.72 -1.00 -10.96
C GLU A 415 11.03 -2.29 -10.19
N PRO A 416 11.36 -2.21 -8.89
CA PRO A 416 11.55 -0.98 -8.15
C PRO A 416 12.77 -0.19 -8.65
N ARG A 417 12.81 1.13 -8.44
CA ARG A 417 14.02 1.95 -8.68
C ARG A 417 15.14 1.66 -7.65
N TYR A 418 15.16 0.46 -7.08
CA TYR A 418 16.19 -0.05 -6.18
C TYR A 418 16.47 -1.51 -6.56
N ARG A 419 17.69 -1.95 -6.30
CA ARG A 419 18.10 -3.34 -6.55
C ARG A 419 18.01 -4.14 -5.25
N PRO A 420 17.24 -5.25 -5.20
CA PRO A 420 17.27 -6.18 -4.07
C PRO A 420 18.69 -6.64 -3.77
N LEU A 421 19.00 -6.89 -2.50
CA LEU A 421 20.36 -7.23 -2.08
C LEU A 421 20.83 -8.53 -2.74
N GLU A 422 19.91 -9.46 -2.96
CA GLU A 422 20.14 -10.80 -3.52
C GLU A 422 20.62 -10.77 -4.97
N GLU A 423 20.35 -9.68 -5.69
CA GLU A 423 20.78 -9.51 -7.07
C GLU A 423 22.25 -9.08 -7.20
N TYR A 424 22.87 -8.57 -6.14
CA TYR A 424 24.28 -8.21 -6.14
C TYR A 424 25.18 -9.47 -6.11
N PRO A 425 26.35 -9.46 -6.79
CA PRO A 425 27.25 -10.60 -6.84
C PRO A 425 27.69 -11.07 -5.45
N LEU A 426 27.53 -12.37 -5.15
CA LEU A 426 28.06 -12.99 -3.93
C LEU A 426 29.58 -13.12 -4.05
N VAL A 427 30.31 -12.56 -3.08
CA VAL A 427 31.79 -12.57 -3.06
C VAL A 427 32.37 -13.42 -1.93
N HIS A 428 31.61 -13.61 -0.85
CA HIS A 428 32.03 -14.46 0.26
C HIS A 428 30.81 -14.99 1.03
N GLU A 429 30.91 -16.20 1.58
CA GLU A 429 29.87 -16.80 2.42
C GLU A 429 30.51 -17.65 3.52
N THR A 430 30.05 -17.47 4.76
CA THR A 430 30.33 -18.33 5.93
C THR A 430 29.02 -19.00 6.38
N PRO A 431 29.03 -19.92 7.37
CA PRO A 431 27.79 -20.44 7.95
C PRO A 431 26.82 -19.35 8.46
N THR A 432 27.34 -18.21 8.91
CA THR A 432 26.53 -17.15 9.54
C THR A 432 26.45 -15.83 8.75
N ILE A 433 27.32 -15.61 7.75
CA ILE A 433 27.42 -14.34 7.00
C ILE A 433 27.39 -14.56 5.48
N ARG A 434 26.82 -13.60 4.74
CA ARG A 434 27.06 -13.40 3.30
C ARG A 434 27.61 -12.03 3.02
N LEU A 435 28.53 -11.96 2.07
CA LEU A 435 29.05 -10.72 1.50
C LEU A 435 28.69 -10.60 0.03
N ARG A 436 28.15 -9.45 -0.35
CA ARG A 436 27.86 -9.11 -1.75
C ARG A 436 28.51 -7.81 -2.16
N ASP A 437 29.07 -7.79 -3.36
CA ASP A 437 29.69 -6.59 -3.91
C ASP A 437 28.60 -5.64 -4.43
N MET A 438 28.50 -4.46 -3.82
CA MET A 438 27.55 -3.42 -4.24
C MET A 438 28.13 -2.50 -5.32
N GLY A 439 29.40 -2.68 -5.71
CA GLY A 439 30.16 -1.73 -6.51
C GLY A 439 30.80 -0.64 -5.65
N ASP A 440 31.59 0.23 -6.29
CA ASP A 440 32.25 1.40 -5.67
C ASP A 440 33.10 1.09 -4.42
N GLY A 441 33.54 -0.16 -4.28
CA GLY A 441 34.29 -0.65 -3.11
C GLY A 441 33.43 -0.77 -1.84
N ILE A 442 32.10 -0.90 -1.98
CA ILE A 442 31.16 -1.11 -0.89
C ILE A 442 30.69 -2.56 -0.90
N THR A 443 30.76 -3.22 0.26
CA THR A 443 30.27 -4.59 0.43
C THR A 443 28.99 -4.59 1.28
N ALA A 444 27.96 -5.29 0.85
CA ALA A 444 26.82 -5.62 1.71
C ALA A 444 27.15 -6.85 2.54
N LEU A 445 26.91 -6.76 3.85
CA LEU A 445 27.03 -7.85 4.80
C LEU A 445 25.64 -8.21 5.32
N SER A 446 25.22 -9.46 5.13
CA SER A 446 23.94 -9.97 5.64
C SER A 446 24.12 -11.19 6.53
N PHE A 447 23.25 -11.32 7.54
CA PHE A 447 23.25 -12.47 8.44
C PHE A 447 22.45 -13.62 7.83
N ARG A 448 23.00 -14.83 7.93
CA ARG A 448 22.33 -16.08 7.53
C ARG A 448 21.60 -16.75 8.70
N THR A 449 21.81 -16.27 9.91
CA THR A 449 21.12 -16.78 11.10
C THR A 449 19.62 -16.55 10.96
N LYS A 450 18.83 -17.45 11.55
CA LYS A 450 17.36 -17.37 11.48
C LYS A 450 16.90 -16.03 12.05
N GLN A 451 16.21 -15.23 11.22
CA GLN A 451 15.70 -13.89 11.60
C GLN A 451 16.81 -12.91 12.06
N GLY A 452 18.04 -13.10 11.61
CA GLY A 452 19.18 -12.27 12.02
C GLY A 452 19.53 -12.41 13.52
N THR A 453 19.15 -13.54 14.15
CA THR A 453 19.48 -13.80 15.56
C THR A 453 20.99 -13.79 15.75
N VAL A 454 21.48 -13.11 16.79
CA VAL A 454 22.90 -13.08 17.14
C VAL A 454 23.24 -14.29 18.00
N ASP A 455 24.27 -15.04 17.62
CA ASP A 455 24.79 -16.16 18.40
C ASP A 455 26.33 -16.05 18.48
N PRO A 456 27.00 -16.83 19.36
CA PRO A 456 28.46 -16.74 19.49
C PRO A 456 29.21 -16.97 18.18
N LEU A 457 28.73 -17.85 17.30
CA LEU A 457 29.38 -18.13 16.02
C LEU A 457 29.30 -16.92 15.08
N LEU A 458 28.15 -16.24 15.03
CA LEU A 458 28.02 -15.00 14.25
C LEU A 458 28.96 -13.92 14.77
N VAL A 459 29.08 -13.77 16.09
CA VAL A 459 30.00 -12.78 16.69
C VAL A 459 31.46 -13.09 16.32
N ASP A 460 31.86 -14.35 16.36
CA ASP A 460 33.21 -14.79 15.99
C ASP A 460 33.50 -14.59 14.49
N ASP A 461 32.56 -14.98 13.63
CA ASP A 461 32.66 -14.79 12.18
C ASP A 461 32.76 -13.29 11.83
N LEU A 462 31.93 -12.44 12.45
CA LEU A 462 31.96 -10.99 12.25
C LEU A 462 33.28 -10.39 12.74
N THR A 463 33.73 -10.78 13.93
CA THR A 463 34.98 -10.28 14.52
C THR A 463 36.16 -10.62 13.63
N THR A 464 36.27 -11.86 13.18
CA THR A 464 37.34 -12.32 12.29
C THR A 464 37.33 -11.56 10.98
N LEU A 465 36.15 -11.40 10.38
CA LEU A 465 35.99 -10.72 9.10
C LEU A 465 36.32 -9.22 9.18
N ILE A 466 35.83 -8.55 10.23
CA ILE A 466 36.01 -7.10 10.42
C ILE A 466 37.42 -6.76 10.92
N ALA A 467 38.07 -7.65 11.66
CA ALA A 467 39.47 -7.49 12.04
C ALA A 467 40.41 -7.57 10.82
N GLY A 468 40.02 -8.34 9.79
CA GLY A 468 40.74 -8.41 8.53
C GLY A 468 40.81 -7.07 7.78
N GLU A 469 41.81 -6.91 6.92
CA GLU A 469 41.99 -5.68 6.12
C GLU A 469 41.10 -5.64 4.87
N SER A 470 40.39 -6.72 4.53
CA SER A 470 39.60 -6.85 3.30
C SER A 470 38.28 -6.09 3.34
N LEU A 471 37.67 -5.87 4.51
CA LEU A 471 36.36 -5.24 4.65
C LEU A 471 36.47 -3.82 5.21
N GLN A 472 36.75 -2.85 4.34
CA GLN A 472 36.99 -1.46 4.74
C GLN A 472 35.72 -0.59 4.79
N LYS A 473 34.81 -0.80 3.83
CA LYS A 473 33.55 -0.05 3.69
C LYS A 473 32.41 -1.03 3.44
N PHE A 474 31.44 -1.05 4.33
CA PHE A 474 30.36 -2.03 4.21
C PHE A 474 29.05 -1.55 4.81
N VAL A 475 27.96 -2.17 4.36
CA VAL A 475 26.63 -1.95 4.89
C VAL A 475 26.16 -3.26 5.51
N ILE A 476 25.81 -3.24 6.79
CA ILE A 476 25.12 -4.37 7.41
C ILE A 476 23.64 -4.22 7.04
N ALA A 477 23.15 -5.12 6.19
CA ALA A 477 21.79 -5.10 5.66
C ALA A 477 21.22 -6.53 5.62
N PRO A 478 19.98 -6.74 6.07
CA PRO A 478 19.38 -8.07 6.03
C PRO A 478 18.87 -8.42 4.62
N GLU A 479 19.07 -9.66 4.18
CA GLU A 479 18.31 -10.28 3.07
C GLU A 479 16.90 -10.72 3.51
N GLY A 480 16.65 -10.72 4.83
CA GLY A 480 15.36 -11.07 5.43
C GLY A 480 14.55 -9.84 5.86
N PRO A 481 13.32 -10.04 6.36
CA PRO A 481 12.42 -8.94 6.73
C PRO A 481 12.86 -8.14 7.96
N ASN A 482 13.88 -8.61 8.69
CA ASN A 482 14.33 -8.04 9.96
C ASN A 482 15.84 -7.87 9.95
N PHE A 483 16.32 -6.78 10.55
CA PHE A 483 17.74 -6.60 10.84
C PHE A 483 18.24 -7.68 11.81
N SER A 484 17.60 -7.78 12.99
CA SER A 484 17.91 -8.80 13.99
C SER A 484 16.85 -8.86 15.09
N LEU A 485 16.47 -10.07 15.52
CA LEU A 485 15.63 -10.28 16.71
C LEU A 485 16.40 -10.26 18.04
N GLY A 486 17.69 -9.98 18.01
CA GLY A 486 18.55 -9.96 19.19
C GLY A 486 19.33 -11.26 19.38
N TYR A 487 19.94 -11.38 20.56
CA TYR A 487 20.81 -12.50 20.89
C TYR A 487 19.99 -13.77 21.18
N ASP A 488 20.54 -14.95 20.87
CA ASP A 488 19.86 -16.22 21.08
C ASP A 488 19.59 -16.49 22.56
N LEU A 489 18.34 -16.32 23.01
CA LEU A 489 17.95 -16.58 24.39
C LEU A 489 18.13 -18.05 24.81
N ARG A 490 18.18 -18.99 23.85
CA ARG A 490 18.42 -20.41 24.16
C ARG A 490 19.85 -20.65 24.60
N PHE A 491 20.80 -19.88 24.07
CA PHE A 491 22.20 -19.93 24.52
C PHE A 491 22.29 -19.56 26.00
N PHE A 492 21.67 -18.45 26.41
CA PHE A 492 21.66 -18.04 27.82
C PHE A 492 20.91 -19.04 28.70
N ALA A 493 19.73 -19.52 28.26
CA ALA A 493 18.97 -20.50 29.03
C ALA A 493 19.74 -21.81 29.27
N ASP A 494 20.43 -22.32 28.24
CA ASP A 494 21.28 -23.50 28.35
C ASP A 494 22.47 -23.27 29.30
N ALA A 495 23.22 -22.18 29.10
CA ALA A 495 24.36 -21.84 29.95
C ALA A 495 23.96 -21.66 31.43
N ILE A 496 22.82 -21.00 31.71
CA ILE A 496 22.26 -20.87 33.06
C ILE A 496 21.92 -22.24 33.65
N SER A 497 21.27 -23.13 32.88
CA SER A 497 20.90 -24.46 33.36
C SER A 497 22.10 -25.32 33.75
N ARG A 498 23.25 -25.09 33.10
CA ARG A 498 24.53 -25.76 33.36
C ARG A 498 25.40 -25.03 34.38
N ASN A 499 24.95 -23.89 34.93
CA ASN A 499 25.74 -22.98 35.76
C ASN A 499 27.06 -22.52 35.08
N ALA A 500 27.06 -22.42 33.75
CA ALA A 500 28.21 -22.05 32.95
C ALA A 500 28.34 -20.52 32.81
N TRP A 501 28.46 -19.82 33.94
CA TRP A 501 28.49 -18.35 33.99
C TRP A 501 29.65 -17.74 33.18
N GLY A 502 30.80 -18.43 33.12
CA GLY A 502 31.94 -18.00 32.31
C GLY A 502 31.67 -18.00 30.80
N GLU A 503 30.80 -18.88 30.30
CA GLU A 503 30.40 -18.86 28.88
C GLU A 503 29.56 -17.62 28.56
N ILE A 504 28.72 -17.19 29.49
CA ILE A 504 27.90 -15.98 29.37
C ILE A 504 28.79 -14.73 29.39
N GLU A 505 29.73 -14.68 30.33
CA GLU A 505 30.69 -13.58 30.43
C GLU A 505 31.56 -13.45 29.18
N ASP A 506 32.11 -14.56 28.66
CA ASP A 506 32.88 -14.58 27.42
C ASP A 506 32.04 -14.11 26.21
N ALA A 507 30.80 -14.58 26.08
CA ALA A 507 29.91 -14.15 25.00
C ALA A 507 29.62 -12.64 25.04
N ILE A 508 29.40 -12.09 26.24
CA ILE A 508 29.19 -10.64 26.42
C ILE A 508 30.45 -9.86 26.05
N LEU A 509 31.62 -10.27 26.53
CA LEU A 509 32.90 -9.62 26.22
C LEU A 509 33.21 -9.64 24.72
N ARG A 510 32.94 -10.75 24.04
CA ARG A 510 33.10 -10.85 22.58
C ARG A 510 32.16 -9.92 21.84
N LEU A 511 30.89 -9.84 22.24
CA LEU A 511 29.94 -8.90 21.64
C LEU A 511 30.37 -7.44 21.84
N GLN A 512 30.85 -7.09 23.03
CA GLN A 512 31.38 -5.75 23.32
C GLN A 512 32.61 -5.43 22.46
N THR A 513 33.53 -6.39 22.32
CA THR A 513 34.73 -6.26 21.48
C THR A 513 34.38 -6.05 20.02
N LEU A 514 33.40 -6.80 19.51
CA LEU A 514 32.86 -6.61 18.17
C LEU A 514 32.26 -5.20 17.98
N GLY A 515 31.55 -4.70 18.99
CA GLY A 515 31.04 -3.32 18.98
C GLY A 515 32.17 -2.28 18.86
N GLU A 516 33.26 -2.43 19.62
CA GLU A 516 34.43 -1.53 19.51
C GLU A 516 35.09 -1.56 18.13
N LEU A 517 35.11 -2.74 17.50
CA LEU A 517 35.62 -2.87 16.14
C LEU A 517 34.71 -2.15 15.14
N LEU A 518 33.40 -2.30 15.25
CA LEU A 518 32.43 -1.64 14.37
C LEU A 518 32.53 -0.11 14.44
N GLU A 519 32.70 0.45 15.65
CA GLU A 519 32.82 1.91 15.86
C GLU A 519 34.01 2.53 15.09
N ARG A 520 35.05 1.75 14.82
CA ARG A 520 36.27 2.20 14.14
C ARG A 520 36.26 1.96 12.63
N ARG A 521 35.17 1.45 12.06
CA ARG A 521 35.04 1.08 10.65
C ARG A 521 34.08 1.99 9.90
N HIS A 522 34.21 2.06 8.57
CA HIS A 522 33.24 2.76 7.73
C HIS A 522 32.04 1.84 7.45
N VAL A 523 31.17 1.71 8.47
CA VAL A 523 30.01 0.83 8.42
C VAL A 523 28.70 1.60 8.59
N VAL A 524 27.68 1.18 7.83
CA VAL A 524 26.29 1.63 7.97
C VAL A 524 25.42 0.44 8.38
N ALA A 525 24.63 0.59 9.44
CA ALA A 525 23.54 -0.34 9.73
C ALA A 525 22.28 0.08 8.97
N ALA A 526 21.87 -0.69 7.97
CA ALA A 526 20.62 -0.51 7.24
C ALA A 526 19.50 -1.31 7.94
N VAL A 527 18.80 -0.65 8.86
CA VAL A 527 17.84 -1.28 9.77
C VAL A 527 16.44 -1.34 9.14
N GLN A 528 15.86 -2.53 9.09
CA GLN A 528 14.46 -2.77 8.73
C GLN A 528 13.80 -3.79 9.66
N GLY A 529 12.47 -3.74 9.75
CA GLY A 529 11.68 -4.66 10.56
C GLY A 529 12.09 -4.59 12.03
N TRP A 530 12.42 -5.73 12.63
CA TRP A 530 12.88 -5.78 14.02
C TRP A 530 14.40 -5.61 14.12
N CYS A 531 14.83 -4.79 15.08
CA CYS A 531 16.22 -4.58 15.48
C CYS A 531 16.24 -4.54 17.01
N LEU A 532 16.44 -5.69 17.65
CA LEU A 532 16.24 -5.85 19.08
C LEU A 532 17.50 -6.32 19.80
N GLY A 533 17.63 -5.98 21.08
CA GLY A 533 18.64 -6.50 22.00
C GLY A 533 20.06 -6.48 21.43
N GLY A 534 20.77 -7.61 21.50
CA GLY A 534 22.11 -7.77 20.89
C GLY A 534 22.23 -7.35 19.43
N GLY A 535 21.16 -7.46 18.64
CA GLY A 535 21.12 -6.97 17.26
C GLY A 535 21.05 -5.45 17.17
N PHE A 536 20.31 -4.81 18.08
CA PHE A 536 20.33 -3.36 18.23
C PHE A 536 21.66 -2.85 18.76
N GLU A 537 22.29 -3.57 19.69
CA GLU A 537 23.63 -3.23 20.20
C GLU A 537 24.69 -3.26 19.08
N LEU A 538 24.61 -4.22 18.14
CA LEU A 538 25.43 -4.24 16.92
C LEU A 538 25.14 -3.05 16.00
N ALA A 539 23.85 -2.77 15.73
CA ALA A 539 23.47 -1.63 14.89
C ALA A 539 23.94 -0.30 15.50
N TRP A 540 23.80 -0.15 16.82
CA TRP A 540 24.23 1.02 17.57
C TRP A 540 25.74 1.24 17.54
N SER A 541 26.50 0.14 17.51
CA SER A 541 27.96 0.19 17.39
C SER A 541 28.43 0.63 15.99
N CYS A 542 27.53 0.73 15.00
CA CYS A 542 27.87 1.26 13.68
C CYS A 542 27.88 2.80 13.72
N PRO A 543 28.87 3.49 13.11
CA PRO A 543 28.92 4.95 13.12
C PRO A 543 27.72 5.65 12.45
N ARG A 544 26.98 4.92 11.62
CA ARG A 544 25.76 5.40 10.96
C ARG A 544 24.69 4.33 10.98
N ILE A 545 23.46 4.75 11.28
CA ILE A 545 22.26 3.93 11.19
C ILE A 545 21.31 4.61 10.20
N VAL A 546 20.82 3.85 9.23
CA VAL A 546 19.72 4.24 8.35
C VAL A 546 18.58 3.28 8.63
N ALA A 547 17.55 3.76 9.31
CA ALA A 547 16.41 2.93 9.70
C ALA A 547 15.19 3.23 8.84
N ALA A 548 14.53 2.17 8.36
CA ALA A 548 13.19 2.28 7.80
C ALA A 548 12.22 2.85 8.86
N ALA A 549 11.28 3.71 8.44
CA ALA A 549 10.36 4.40 9.36
C ALA A 549 9.45 3.44 10.15
N GLU A 550 9.22 2.23 9.64
CA GLU A 550 8.42 1.17 10.28
C GLU A 550 9.26 0.23 11.16
N SER A 551 10.56 0.51 11.31
CA SER A 551 11.47 -0.32 12.12
C SER A 551 11.09 -0.28 13.60
N ARG A 552 11.18 -1.44 14.25
CA ARG A 552 10.96 -1.61 15.68
C ARG A 552 12.30 -1.86 16.35
N ILE A 553 12.78 -0.84 17.04
CA ILE A 553 14.12 -0.78 17.59
C ILE A 553 14.04 -0.71 19.10
N GLY A 554 14.84 -1.51 19.81
CA GLY A 554 14.95 -1.38 21.27
C GLY A 554 15.56 -2.57 22.00
N LEU A 555 15.64 -2.44 23.32
CA LEU A 555 16.24 -3.41 24.24
C LEU A 555 15.15 -4.11 25.08
N PRO A 556 14.71 -5.32 24.71
CA PRO A 556 13.64 -6.04 25.40
C PRO A 556 14.12 -6.85 26.62
N GLU A 557 15.40 -6.85 26.95
CA GLU A 557 16.06 -7.73 27.93
C GLU A 557 15.35 -7.73 29.30
N SER A 558 14.93 -6.57 29.79
CA SER A 558 14.23 -6.44 31.08
C SER A 558 12.91 -7.20 31.11
N ARG A 559 12.25 -7.41 29.95
CA ARG A 559 11.00 -8.19 29.85
C ARG A 559 11.21 -9.68 30.00
N VAL A 560 12.45 -10.16 29.86
CA VAL A 560 12.83 -11.57 29.98
C VAL A 560 13.76 -11.81 31.17
N GLY A 561 13.90 -10.84 32.09
CA GLY A 561 14.74 -10.97 33.29
C GLY A 561 16.24 -10.82 33.04
N LEU A 562 16.63 -10.21 31.91
CA LEU A 562 18.02 -9.94 31.55
C LEU A 562 18.31 -8.42 31.59
N VAL A 563 19.59 -8.08 31.53
CA VAL A 563 20.08 -6.69 31.37
C VAL A 563 20.89 -6.61 30.07
N PRO A 564 20.77 -5.52 29.28
CA PRO A 564 21.54 -5.34 28.05
C PRO A 564 23.06 -5.35 28.32
N GLY A 565 23.76 -6.37 27.82
CA GLY A 565 25.17 -6.62 28.13
C GLY A 565 26.14 -6.25 27.00
N GLY A 566 25.69 -6.19 25.75
CA GLY A 566 26.51 -6.00 24.56
C GLY A 566 26.84 -4.54 24.22
N ARG A 567 26.87 -3.64 25.22
CA ARG A 567 26.97 -2.15 25.16
C ARG A 567 25.64 -1.41 25.31
N GLY A 568 24.50 -2.09 25.46
CA GLY A 568 23.20 -1.46 25.67
C GLY A 568 23.05 -0.75 27.03
N SER A 569 23.87 -1.11 28.03
CA SER A 569 23.89 -0.45 29.34
C SER A 569 24.60 0.92 29.35
N VAL A 570 25.28 1.30 28.26
CA VAL A 570 25.91 2.63 28.11
C VAL A 570 25.12 3.57 27.19
N LEU A 571 23.93 3.13 26.74
CA LEU A 571 22.92 3.95 26.07
C LEU A 571 22.15 4.79 27.10
#